data_AF-A0A024P5N6-F1
#
_entry.id   AF-A0A024P5N6-F1
#
_cell.length_a   1.000
_cell.length_b   1.000
_cell.length_c   1.000
_cell.angle_alpha   90.00
_cell.angle_beta   90.00
_cell.angle_gamma   90.00
#
_symmetry.space_group_name_H-M   'P 1'
#
loop_
_entity.id
_entity.type
_entity.pdbx_description
1 polymer ?
#
loop_
_entity_poly.entity_id
_entity_poly.type
_entity_poly.pdbx_seq_one_letter_code
_entity_poly.pdbx_strand_id
1 'polypeptide(L)' 'MIFTHTFDDDSWAVNTAAGWHRCLDALDQIVHGEPVELKDNAVDLREYYKEAFASL' A
#
# COMPACT_ATOMS: atom_id res chain seq x y z
N MET A 1 -12.32 4.38 0.30
CA MET A 1 -12.17 4.29 -1.17
C MET A 1 -11.57 2.94 -1.49
N ILE A 2 -12.03 2.26 -2.55
CA ILE A 2 -11.49 0.96 -2.98
C ILE A 2 -10.74 1.17 -4.28
N PHE A 3 -9.51 0.66 -4.35
CA PHE A 3 -8.70 0.69 -5.54
C PHE A 3 -8.46 -0.73 -6.05
N THR A 4 -8.49 -0.89 -7.36
CA THR A 4 -8.29 -2.18 -8.02
C THR A 4 -7.24 -2.03 -9.09
N HIS A 5 -6.30 -2.96 -9.12
CA HIS A 5 -5.28 -3.06 -10.15
C HIS A 5 -5.31 -4.49 -10.70
N THR A 6 -5.28 -4.61 -12.02
CA THR A 6 -5.21 -5.91 -12.71
C THR A 6 -3.78 -6.12 -13.18
N PHE A 7 -3.23 -7.30 -12.91
CA PHE A 7 -1.86 -7.65 -13.26
C PHE A 7 -1.86 -8.75 -14.33
N ASP A 8 -0.90 -8.66 -15.25
CA ASP A 8 -0.55 -9.80 -16.12
C ASP A 8 0.30 -10.83 -15.35
N ASP A 9 1.05 -10.38 -14.33
CA ASP A 9 1.87 -11.18 -13.41
C ASP A 9 1.60 -10.72 -11.96
N ASP A 10 0.97 -11.59 -11.18
CA ASP A 10 0.50 -11.30 -9.82
C ASP A 10 1.62 -11.31 -8.77
N SER A 11 2.86 -11.68 -9.13
CA SER A 11 4.02 -11.59 -8.23
C SER A 11 4.28 -10.15 -7.73
N TRP A 12 3.76 -9.15 -8.46
CA TRP A 12 3.84 -7.74 -8.10
C TRP A 12 2.72 -7.26 -7.17
N ALA A 13 1.69 -8.06 -6.90
CA ALA A 13 0.51 -7.63 -6.16
C ALA A 13 0.87 -7.11 -4.76
N VAL A 14 1.67 -7.87 -4.00
CA VAL A 14 2.12 -7.49 -2.65
C VAL A 14 2.91 -6.18 -2.66
N ASN A 15 3.89 -6.07 -3.55
CA ASN A 15 4.75 -4.88 -3.64
C ASN A 15 3.95 -3.64 -4.05
N THR A 16 3.01 -3.82 -4.99
CA THR A 16 2.13 -2.75 -5.46
C THR A 16 1.19 -2.29 -4.35
N ALA A 17 0.54 -3.21 -3.63
CA ALA A 17 -0.35 -2.87 -2.54
C ALA A 17 0.38 -2.14 -1.40
N ALA A 18 1.56 -2.63 -0.99
CA ALA A 18 2.38 -1.95 0.02
C ALA A 18 2.83 -0.55 -0.43
N GLY A 19 3.17 -0.38 -1.72
CA GLY A 19 3.49 0.93 -2.30
C GLY A 19 2.30 1.88 -2.29
N TRP A 20 1.13 1.41 -2.74
CA TRP A 20 -0.10 2.19 -2.74
C TRP A 20 -0.49 2.63 -1.35
N HIS A 21 -0.41 1.75 -0.35
CA HIS A 21 -0.72 2.08 1.05
C HIS A 21 0.08 3.31 1.50
N ARG A 22 1.40 3.32 1.27
CA ARG A 22 2.26 4.45 1.68
C ARG A 22 1.94 5.73 0.90
N CYS A 23 1.66 5.62 -0.39
CA CYS A 23 1.26 6.78 -1.20
C CYS A 23 -0.09 7.34 -0.76
N LEU A 24 -1.03 6.49 -0.38
CA LEU A 24 -2.36 6.89 0.07
C LEU A 24 -2.33 7.48 1.49
N ASP A 25 -1.47 6.98 2.38
CA ASP A 25 -1.19 7.61 3.68
C ASP A 25 -0.61 9.02 3.52
N ALA A 26 0.30 9.21 2.55
CA ALA A 26 0.86 10.53 2.25
C ALA A 26 -0.19 11.46 1.62
N LEU A 27 -1.04 10.93 0.72
CA LEU A 27 -2.14 11.67 0.13
C LEU A 27 -3.14 12.13 1.21
N ASP A 28 -3.47 11.26 2.17
CA ASP A 28 -4.34 11.58 3.29
C ASP A 28 -3.81 12.77 4.10
N GLN A 29 -2.52 12.78 4.41
CA GLN A 29 -1.87 13.92 5.08
C GLN A 29 -1.97 15.21 4.25
N ILE A 30 -1.69 15.14 2.94
CA ILE A 30 -1.74 16.31 2.04
C ILE A 30 -3.15 16.91 1.99
N VAL A 31 -4.20 16.09 1.85
CA VAL A 31 -5.57 16.59 1.73
C VAL A 31 -6.09 17.21 3.04
N HIS A 32 -5.51 16.82 4.18
CA HIS A 32 -5.78 17.44 5.48
C HIS A 32 -4.86 18.63 5.80
N GLY A 33 -3.92 18.97 4.91
CA GLY A 33 -2.97 20.07 5.12
C GLY A 33 -1.86 19.77 6.14
N GLU A 34 -1.63 18.48 6.41
CA GLU A 34 -0.60 18.01 7.34
C GLU A 34 0.76 17.87 6.63
N PRO A 35 1.89 18.06 7.36
CA PRO A 35 3.21 17.73 6.83
C PRO A 35 3.29 16.24 6.48
N VAL A 36 3.89 15.89 5.34
CA VAL A 36 4.06 14.49 4.94
C VAL A 36 5.18 13.84 5.76
N GLU A 37 4.81 12.88 6.60
CA GLU A 37 5.70 11.97 7.29
C GLU A 37 5.58 10.55 6.71
N LEU A 38 6.66 10.08 6.09
CA LEU A 38 6.74 8.73 5.57
C LEU A 38 7.22 7.77 6.65
N LYS A 39 6.35 6.85 7.05
CA LYS A 39 6.71 5.76 7.97
C LYS A 39 7.72 4.82 7.31
N ASP A 40 8.67 4.33 8.10
CA ASP A 40 9.59 3.25 7.74
C ASP A 40 8.96 1.88 8.01
N ASN A 41 7.81 1.63 7.36
CA ASN A 41 6.98 0.43 7.55
C ASN A 41 6.90 -0.43 6.28
N ALA A 42 7.84 -0.25 5.35
CA ALA A 42 7.76 -0.91 4.05
C ALA A 42 7.87 -2.44 4.13
N VAL A 43 8.64 -2.95 5.09
CA VAL A 43 8.75 -4.41 5.35
C VAL A 43 7.44 -4.94 5.92
N ASP A 44 6.94 -4.30 6.98
CA ASP A 44 5.71 -4.71 7.68
C ASP A 44 4.51 -4.73 6.73
N LEU A 45 4.37 -3.71 5.87
CA LEU A 45 3.30 -3.65 4.88
C LEU A 45 3.38 -4.79 3.87
N ARG A 46 4.58 -5.20 3.45
CA ARG A 46 4.72 -6.35 2.54
C ARG A 46 4.32 -7.65 3.21
N GLU A 47 4.68 -7.86 4.47
CA GLU A 47 4.24 -9.05 5.21
C GLU A 47 2.72 -9.04 5.41
N TYR A 48 2.14 -7.91 5.81
CA TYR A 48 0.69 -7.74 5.92
C TYR A 48 -0.04 -8.10 4.61
N TYR A 49 0.41 -7.58 3.46
CA TYR A 49 -0.25 -7.87 2.18
C TYR A 49 0.03 -9.28 1.66
N LYS A 50 1.15 -9.92 2.02
CA LYS A 50 1.34 -11.36 1.75
C LYS A 50 0.28 -12.19 2.45
N GLU A 51 0.03 -11.94 3.73
CA GLU A 51 -0.98 -12.65 4.51
C GLU A 51 -2.40 -12.35 4.01
N ALA A 52 -2.70 -11.07 3.73
CA ALA A 52 -4.00 -10.64 3.24
C ALA A 52 -4.35 -11.23 1.86
N PHE A 53 -3.36 -11.42 0.98
CA PHE A 53 -3.60 -12.02 -0.34
C PHE A 53 -3.51 -13.54 -0.35
N ALA A 54 -2.81 -14.17 0.61
CA ALA A 54 -2.80 -15.62 0.77
C ALA A 54 -4.13 -16.17 1.33
N SER A 55 -5.00 -15.31 1.85
CA SER A 55 -6.31 -15.64 2.43
C SER A 55 -7.50 -15.34 1.51
N LEU A 56 -7.24 -14.95 0.25
CA LEU A 56 -8.21 -14.74 -0.83
C LEU A 56 -8.31 -15.97 -1.73
#